data_AF-A0AAN8JM35-F1
#
_entry.id   AF-A0AAN8JM35-F1
#
_cell.length_a   1.000
_cell.length_b   1.000
_cell.length_c   1.000
_cell.angle_alpha   90.00
_cell.angle_beta   90.00
_cell.angle_gamma   90.00
#
_symmetry.space_group_name_H-M   'P 1'
#
loop_
_entity.id
_entity.type
_entity.pdbx_description
1 polymer ?
#
loop_
_entity_poly.entity_id
_entity_poly.type
_entity_poly.pdbx_seq_one_letter_code
_entity_poly.pdbx_strand_id
1 'polypeptide(L)'
;MDSTLKLEQSLLETEQRFHRAYEQIVLLDNKLKDLQVRYNRAKRDGNRSFCYTIRLKMAGVQGVRNVYRQYSQHKAEKIIQLRQSLNLILNVADIIE
;
A
#
# COMPACT_ATOMS: atom_id res chain seq x y z
N MET A 1 17.73 -26.83 -2.34
CA MET A 1 17.92 -25.91 -3.49
C MET A 1 16.60 -25.42 -4.08
N ASP A 2 15.69 -26.29 -4.54
CA ASP A 2 14.39 -25.89 -5.13
C ASP A 2 13.48 -25.07 -4.18
N SER A 3 13.43 -25.43 -2.90
CA SER A 3 12.62 -24.72 -1.89
C SER A 3 13.11 -23.31 -1.57
N THR A 4 14.43 -23.07 -1.61
CA THR A 4 15.03 -21.75 -1.35
C THR A 4 14.73 -20.79 -2.48
N LEU A 5 14.90 -21.24 -3.74
CA LEU A 5 14.59 -20.46 -4.94
C LEU A 5 13.11 -20.04 -4.99
N LYS A 6 12.19 -20.95 -4.61
CA LYS A 6 10.76 -20.64 -4.49
C LYS A 6 10.48 -19.56 -3.45
N LEU A 7 11.20 -19.55 -2.33
CA LEU A 7 11.07 -18.54 -1.28
C LEU A 7 11.56 -17.16 -1.75
N GLU A 8 12.70 -17.11 -2.44
CA GLU A 8 13.27 -15.89 -3.00
C GLU A 8 12.35 -15.27 -4.06
N GLN A 9 11.79 -16.10 -4.95
CA GLN A 9 10.79 -15.64 -5.93
C GLN A 9 9.55 -15.07 -5.23
N SER A 10 9.03 -15.77 -4.21
CA SER A 10 7.88 -15.30 -3.44
C SER A 10 8.17 -13.99 -2.70
N LEU A 11 9.38 -13.82 -2.17
CA LEU A 11 9.82 -12.59 -1.52
C LEU A 11 9.85 -11.43 -2.52
N LEU A 12 10.49 -11.62 -3.67
CA LEU A 12 10.57 -10.61 -4.73
C LEU A 12 9.19 -10.18 -5.21
N GLU A 13 8.29 -11.12 -5.49
CA GLU A 13 6.91 -10.81 -5.89
C GLU A 13 6.15 -10.03 -4.81
N THR A 14 6.34 -10.40 -3.54
CA THR A 14 5.66 -9.75 -2.42
C THR A 14 6.17 -8.32 -2.23
N GLU A 15 7.48 -8.09 -2.38
CA GLU A 15 8.10 -6.76 -2.34
C GLU A 15 7.62 -5.87 -3.49
N GLN A 16 7.52 -6.40 -4.72
CA GLN A 16 6.96 -5.67 -5.85
C GLN A 16 5.50 -5.27 -5.60
N ARG A 17 4.68 -6.18 -5.06
CA ARG A 17 3.27 -5.89 -4.73
C ARG A 17 3.16 -4.86 -3.61
N PHE A 18 4.02 -4.92 -2.60
CA PHE A 18 4.09 -3.91 -1.54
C PHE A 18 4.41 -2.53 -2.11
N HIS A 19 5.45 -2.45 -2.94
CA HIS A 19 5.88 -1.20 -3.55
C HIS A 19 4.77 -0.56 -4.38
N ARG A 20 4.14 -1.34 -5.28
CA ARG A 20 3.00 -0.88 -6.09
C ARG A 20 1.84 -0.38 -5.23
N ALA A 21 1.51 -1.09 -4.15
CA ALA A 21 0.46 -0.65 -3.24
C ALA A 21 0.81 0.68 -2.55
N TYR A 22 2.06 0.86 -2.17
CA TYR A 22 2.55 2.11 -1.56
C TYR A 22 2.49 3.29 -2.55
N GLU A 23 2.89 3.07 -3.81
CA GLU A 23 2.73 4.07 -4.88
C GLU A 23 1.27 4.49 -5.06
N GLN A 24 0.32 3.53 -5.02
CA GLN A 24 -1.10 3.84 -5.08
C GLN A 24 -1.57 4.70 -3.90
N ILE A 25 -1.08 4.44 -2.67
CA ILE A 25 -1.39 5.26 -1.50
C ILE A 25 -0.95 6.71 -1.72
N VAL A 26 0.29 6.91 -2.21
CA VAL A 26 0.84 8.25 -2.49
C VAL A 26 0.01 8.99 -3.54
N LEU A 27 -0.37 8.32 -4.63
CA LEU A 27 -1.23 8.90 -5.67
C LEU A 27 -2.60 9.31 -5.13
N LEU A 28 -3.22 8.46 -4.30
CA LEU A 28 -4.53 8.73 -3.72
C LEU A 28 -4.47 9.86 -2.68
N ASP A 29 -3.40 9.96 -1.89
CA ASP A 29 -3.20 11.08 -0.96
C ASP A 29 -3.03 12.42 -1.71
N ASN A 30 -2.30 12.44 -2.83
CA ASN A 30 -2.22 13.63 -3.68
C ASN A 30 -3.60 14.01 -4.24
N LYS A 31 -4.38 13.03 -4.70
CA LYS A 31 -5.75 13.28 -5.17
C LYS A 31 -6.66 13.81 -4.05
N LEU A 32 -6.49 13.37 -2.81
CA LEU A 32 -7.22 13.92 -1.66
C LEU A 32 -6.85 15.38 -1.37
N LYS A 33 -5.55 15.72 -1.47
CA LYS A 33 -5.10 17.13 -1.33
C LYS A 33 -5.74 18.01 -2.40
N ASP A 34 -5.78 17.57 -3.65
CA ASP A 34 -6.40 18.31 -4.74
C ASP A 34 -7.92 18.50 -4.54
N LEU A 35 -8.61 17.44 -4.11
CA LEU A 35 -10.03 17.51 -3.79
C LEU A 35 -10.30 18.45 -2.61
N GLN A 36 -9.43 18.48 -1.60
CA GLN A 36 -9.53 19.38 -0.46
C GLN A 36 -9.40 20.85 -0.90
N VAL A 37 -8.46 21.16 -1.80
CA VAL A 37 -8.31 22.52 -2.37
C VAL A 37 -9.58 22.94 -3.11
N ARG A 38 -10.13 22.05 -3.94
CA ARG A 38 -11.39 22.30 -4.68
C ARG A 38 -12.57 22.48 -3.74
N TYR A 39 -12.65 21.68 -2.68
CA TYR A 39 -13.69 21.80 -1.64
C TYR A 39 -13.61 23.16 -0.96
N ASN A 40 -12.41 23.59 -0.55
CA ASN A 40 -12.21 24.88 0.13
C ASN A 40 -12.63 26.04 -0.77
N ARG A 41 -12.32 25.97 -2.07
CA ARG A 41 -12.78 26.95 -3.07
C ARG A 41 -14.31 26.95 -3.18
N ALA A 42 -14.93 25.78 -3.38
CA ALA A 42 -16.38 25.65 -3.50
C ALA A 42 -17.13 26.17 -2.26
N LYS A 43 -16.55 25.93 -1.07
CA LYS A 43 -17.09 26.39 0.21
C LYS A 43 -17.04 27.91 0.33
N ARG A 44 -15.91 28.51 -0.06
CA ARG A 44 -15.74 29.97 -0.08
C ARG A 44 -16.73 30.63 -1.05
N ASP A 45 -16.96 30.01 -2.19
CA ASP A 45 -17.85 30.54 -3.23
C ASP A 45 -19.34 30.22 -2.95
N GLY A 46 -19.67 29.63 -1.78
CA GLY A 46 -21.05 29.35 -1.36
C GLY A 46 -21.77 28.22 -2.11
N ASN A 47 -21.07 27.47 -2.96
CA ASN A 47 -21.67 26.44 -3.80
C ASN A 47 -21.89 25.12 -3.03
N ARG A 48 -23.01 25.04 -2.31
CA ARG A 48 -23.36 23.90 -1.42
C ARG A 48 -23.47 22.56 -2.14
N SER A 49 -24.12 22.53 -3.31
CA SER A 49 -24.27 21.30 -4.10
C SER A 49 -22.91 20.75 -4.53
N PHE A 50 -22.01 21.63 -4.97
CA PHE A 50 -20.66 21.23 -5.37
C PHE A 50 -19.82 20.76 -4.17
N CYS A 51 -19.99 21.39 -2.99
CA CYS A 51 -19.37 20.92 -1.75
C CYS A 51 -19.77 19.48 -1.41
N TYR A 52 -21.05 19.14 -1.55
CA TYR A 52 -21.54 17.79 -1.31
C TYR A 52 -20.93 16.77 -2.28
N THR A 53 -20.93 17.10 -3.58
CA THR A 53 -20.30 16.25 -4.60
C THR A 53 -18.82 16.00 -4.31
N ILE A 54 -18.07 17.03 -3.90
CA ILE A 54 -16.64 16.88 -3.58
C ILE A 54 -16.46 16.02 -2.33
N ARG A 55 -17.27 16.20 -1.28
CA ARG A 55 -17.23 15.34 -0.08
C ARG A 55 -17.46 13.87 -0.41
N LEU A 56 -18.44 13.57 -1.26
CA LEU A 56 -18.71 12.21 -1.70
C LEU A 56 -17.50 11.61 -2.44
N LYS A 57 -16.87 12.38 -3.33
CA LYS A 57 -15.64 11.97 -4.02
C LYS A 57 -14.48 11.73 -3.05
N MET A 58 -14.28 12.62 -2.07
CA MET A 58 -13.25 12.46 -1.05
C MET A 58 -13.46 11.19 -0.24
N ALA A 59 -14.69 10.89 0.19
CA ALA A 59 -15.02 9.67 0.92
C ALA A 59 -14.68 8.41 0.12
N GLY A 60 -15.03 8.38 -1.18
CA GLY A 60 -14.67 7.27 -2.06
C GLY A 60 -13.16 7.08 -2.19
N VAL A 61 -12.40 8.17 -2.43
CA VAL A 61 -10.94 8.11 -2.55
C VAL A 61 -10.28 7.69 -1.23
N GLN A 62 -10.77 8.18 -0.09
CA GLN A 62 -10.31 7.76 1.24
C GLN A 62 -10.55 6.27 1.48
N GLY A 63 -11.72 5.75 1.10
CA GLY A 63 -12.04 4.33 1.19
C GLY A 63 -11.04 3.46 0.43
N VAL A 64 -10.80 3.78 -0.84
CA VAL A 64 -9.83 3.05 -1.68
C VAL A 64 -8.40 3.14 -1.11
N ARG A 65 -7.98 4.33 -0.67
CA ARG A 65 -6.65 4.51 -0.05
C ARG A 65 -6.49 3.66 1.21
N ASN A 66 -7.53 3.57 2.04
CA ASN A 66 -7.49 2.76 3.26
C ASN A 66 -7.35 1.27 2.94
N VAL A 67 -8.00 0.78 1.88
CA VAL A 67 -7.83 -0.61 1.41
C VAL A 67 -6.38 -0.86 0.97
N TYR A 68 -5.78 0.03 0.18
CA TYR A 68 -4.36 -0.09 -0.19
C TYR A 68 -3.43 -0.04 1.02
N ARG A 69 -3.74 0.78 2.03
CA ARG A 69 -2.98 0.84 3.29
C ARG A 69 -3.01 -0.51 4.00
N GLN A 70 -4.20 -1.09 4.19
CA GLN A 70 -4.34 -2.42 4.81
C GLN A 70 -3.61 -3.49 4.00
N TYR A 71 -3.74 -3.48 2.67
CA TYR A 71 -3.03 -4.40 1.80
C TYR A 71 -1.51 -4.26 1.91
N SER A 72 -0.98 -3.03 1.93
CA SER A 72 0.46 -2.78 2.08
C SER A 72 0.98 -3.26 3.43
N GLN A 73 0.22 -3.08 4.53
CA GLN A 73 0.58 -3.60 5.85
C GLN A 73 0.67 -5.12 5.82
N HIS A 74 -0.34 -5.78 5.26
CA HIS A 74 -0.34 -7.23 5.12
C HIS A 74 0.82 -7.75 4.26
N LYS A 75 1.20 -7.04 3.20
CA LYS A 75 2.39 -7.40 2.39
C LYS A 75 3.70 -7.15 3.12
N ALA A 76 3.83 -6.07 3.89
CA ALA A 76 5.00 -5.82 4.72
C ALA A 76 5.22 -6.93 5.76
N GLU A 77 4.15 -7.36 6.44
CA GLU A 77 4.19 -8.50 7.36
C GLU A 77 4.65 -9.78 6.65
N LYS A 78 4.12 -10.03 5.44
CA LYS A 78 4.51 -11.21 4.67
C LYS A 78 5.98 -11.17 4.23
N ILE A 79 6.50 -10.00 3.86
CA ILE A 79 7.93 -9.80 3.54
C ILE A 79 8.79 -10.15 4.75
N ILE A 80 8.42 -9.67 5.95
CA ILE A 80 9.14 -9.98 7.19
C ILE A 80 9.16 -11.49 7.43
N GLN A 81 8.01 -12.17 7.31
CA GLN A 81 7.93 -13.63 7.48
C GLN A 81 8.80 -14.39 6.47
N LEU A 82 8.80 -13.97 5.19
CA LEU A 82 9.58 -14.62 4.13
C LEU A 82 11.08 -14.42 4.37
N ARG A 83 11.51 -13.22 4.75
CA ARG A 83 12.91 -12.92 5.11
C ARG A 83 13.37 -13.73 6.33
N GLN A 84 12.54 -13.83 7.36
CA GLN A 84 12.82 -14.68 8.53
C GLN A 84 12.97 -16.15 8.13
N SER A 85 12.07 -16.67 7.29
CA SER A 85 12.13 -18.05 6.80
C SER A 85 13.38 -18.31 5.97
N LEU A 86 13.78 -17.37 5.11
CA LEU A 86 15.00 -17.48 4.32
C LEU A 86 16.24 -17.50 5.21
N ASN A 87 16.33 -16.59 6.19
CA ASN A 87 17.44 -16.53 7.14
C ASN A 87 17.58 -17.82 7.96
N LEU A 88 16.46 -18.40 8.41
CA LEU A 88 16.47 -19.68 9.12
C LEU A 88 17.06 -20.80 8.26
N ILE A 89 16.73 -20.86 6.97
CA ILE A 89 17.25 -21.89 6.06
C ILE A 89 18.76 -21.70 5.83
N LEU A 90 19.22 -20.45 5.64
CA LEU A 90 20.63 -20.14 5.45
C LEU A 90 21.45 -20.50 6.70
N ASN A 91 20.99 -20.10 7.89
CA ASN A 91 21.66 -20.42 9.14
C ASN A 91 21.73 -21.95 9.41
N VAL A 92 20.73 -22.72 8.98
CA VAL A 92 20.78 -24.19 9.09
C VAL A 92 21.76 -24.80 8.09
N ALA A 93 21.90 -24.23 6.89
CA ALA A 93 22.89 -24.68 5.93
C ALA A 93 24.33 -24.45 6.45
N ASP A 94 24.58 -23.31 7.10
CA ASP A 94 25.88 -22.95 7.70
C ASP A 94 26.24 -23.80 8.94
N ILE A 95 25.29 -24.55 9.52
CA ILE A 95 25.52 -25.47 10.66
C ILE A 95 25.84 -26.90 10.18
N ILE A 96 25.48 -27.23 8.93
CA ILE A 96 25.59 -28.59 8.37
C ILE A 96 26.86 -28.72 7.48
N GLU A 97 27.45 -27.60 7.04
CA GLU A 97 28.84 -27.52 6.54
C GLU A 97 29.86 -27.39 7.68
#